data_AF-A0A1E3XCY5-F1
#
_entry.id   AF-A0A1E3XCY5-F1
#
_cell.length_a   1.000
_cell.length_b   1.000
_cell.length_c   1.000
_cell.angle_alpha   90.00
_cell.angle_beta   90.00
_cell.angle_gamma   90.00
#
_symmetry.space_group_name_H-M   'P 1'
#
loop_
_entity.id
_entity.type
_entity.pdbx_description
1 polymer ?
#
loop_
_entity_poly.entity_id
_entity_poly.type
_entity_poly.pdbx_seq_one_letter_code
_entity_poly.pdbx_strand_id
1 'polypeptide(L)'
;MVWQSPISSKDMLSTTRMIWKTWDDKTKGNLLQVKKIIEHLEGIKEQEIASFLTIPDRYAGEICDTLLKDGHIVRSARGGYAVKRDLPKEIMDLVRMRRVVYVDEISRELSISPEAALGLASGLVEAGFLIRTSKGGYLFKNDREIILMTIKRLKDVIPEEIAKELKIPEKYTTLLCQILEDEFLILKTKMGKYIPAENRITKLLKLIRKSGLATADTVGRNVGITPAYAGLLCDSLVKDGYLRKTKSEAGEVYTLVR
;
A
#
# COMPACT_ATOMS: atom_id res chain seq x y z
N MET A 1 31.77 69.55 -12.76
CA MET A 1 32.48 68.26 -12.89
C MET A 1 32.11 67.43 -11.66
N VAL A 2 31.17 66.49 -11.79
CA VAL A 2 30.62 65.73 -10.65
C VAL A 2 31.43 64.45 -10.52
N TRP A 3 32.18 64.32 -9.43
CA TRP A 3 32.79 63.05 -9.02
C TRP A 3 31.67 62.10 -8.58
N GLN A 4 31.43 61.04 -9.35
CA GLN A 4 30.59 59.93 -8.90
C GLN A 4 31.39 59.10 -7.89
N SER A 5 30.88 58.99 -6.67
CA SER A 5 31.45 58.15 -5.62
C SER A 5 31.55 56.69 -6.07
N PRO A 6 32.63 55.97 -5.74
CA PRO A 6 32.72 54.54 -6.02
C PRO A 6 31.68 53.79 -5.19
N ILE A 7 30.96 52.87 -5.83
CA ILE A 7 30.00 51.96 -5.19
C ILE A 7 30.72 51.26 -4.03
N SER A 8 30.16 51.36 -2.82
CA SER A 8 30.72 50.77 -1.61
C SER A 8 30.81 49.24 -1.75
N SER A 9 31.87 48.63 -1.23
CA SER A 9 32.04 47.16 -1.20
C SER A 9 30.89 46.43 -0.48
N LYS A 10 30.18 47.12 0.42
CA LYS A 10 28.94 46.61 1.05
C LYS A 10 27.75 46.57 0.09
N ASP A 11 27.66 47.50 -0.85
CA ASP A 11 26.61 47.55 -1.87
C ASP A 11 26.87 46.53 -2.99
N MET A 12 28.14 46.22 -3.27
CA MET A 12 28.49 45.10 -4.15
C MET A 12 28.08 43.76 -3.54
N LEU A 13 28.38 43.49 -2.27
CA LEU A 13 28.04 42.22 -1.62
C LEU A 13 26.53 42.01 -1.43
N SER A 14 25.76 43.09 -1.23
CA SER A 14 24.29 43.02 -1.16
C SER A 14 23.68 42.75 -2.55
N THR A 15 24.21 43.38 -3.59
CA THR A 15 23.80 43.16 -4.99
C THR A 15 24.16 41.75 -5.45
N THR A 16 25.36 41.26 -5.14
CA THR A 16 25.76 39.87 -5.40
C THR A 16 24.84 38.90 -4.63
N ARG A 17 24.64 39.06 -3.32
CA ARG A 17 23.69 38.20 -2.57
C ARG A 17 22.27 38.23 -3.12
N MET A 18 21.80 39.37 -3.60
CA MET A 18 20.47 39.51 -4.20
C MET A 18 20.38 38.81 -5.57
N ILE A 19 21.44 38.87 -6.39
CA ILE A 19 21.56 38.11 -7.65
C ILE A 19 21.61 36.60 -7.36
N TRP A 20 22.41 36.16 -6.39
CA TRP A 20 22.50 34.74 -6.00
C TRP A 20 21.17 34.20 -5.41
N LYS A 21 20.44 35.03 -4.67
CA LYS A 21 19.13 34.66 -4.09
C LYS A 21 18.00 34.65 -5.13
N THR A 22 17.98 35.61 -6.05
CA THR A 22 17.04 35.59 -7.19
C THR A 22 17.39 34.49 -8.19
N TRP A 23 18.65 34.09 -8.29
CA TRP A 23 19.08 32.93 -9.06
C TRP A 23 18.64 31.62 -8.37
N ASP A 24 18.79 31.47 -7.05
CA ASP A 24 18.36 30.27 -6.32
C ASP A 24 16.83 30.06 -6.36
N ASP A 25 16.04 31.14 -6.23
CA ASP A 25 14.57 31.07 -6.31
C ASP A 25 14.06 30.82 -7.75
N LYS A 26 14.69 31.43 -8.77
CA LYS A 26 14.37 31.16 -10.18
C LYS A 26 14.82 29.77 -10.60
N THR A 27 15.99 29.29 -10.16
CA THR A 27 16.51 27.96 -10.49
C THR A 27 15.66 26.86 -9.86
N LYS A 28 15.17 27.02 -8.61
CA LYS A 28 14.20 26.10 -8.01
C LYS A 28 12.86 26.09 -8.75
N GLY A 29 12.37 27.27 -9.15
CA GLY A 29 11.16 27.38 -9.99
C GLY A 29 11.32 26.69 -11.35
N ASN A 30 12.47 26.89 -12.01
CA ASN A 30 12.79 26.31 -13.31
C ASN A 30 13.03 24.80 -13.22
N LEU A 31 13.67 24.29 -12.16
CA LEU A 31 13.84 22.85 -11.90
C LEU A 31 12.50 22.13 -11.81
N LEU A 32 11.54 22.71 -11.08
CA LEU A 32 10.17 22.18 -10.94
C LEU A 32 9.42 22.20 -12.28
N GLN A 33 9.59 23.25 -13.08
CA GLN A 33 8.97 23.35 -14.40
C GLN A 33 9.56 22.36 -15.40
N VAL A 34 10.90 22.24 -15.47
CA VAL A 34 11.58 21.25 -16.33
C VAL A 34 11.16 19.83 -15.95
N LYS A 35 11.12 19.51 -14.65
CA LYS A 35 10.67 18.18 -14.20
C LYS A 35 9.24 17.88 -14.66
N LYS A 36 8.31 18.83 -14.53
CA LYS A 36 6.93 18.67 -15.01
C LYS A 36 6.86 18.49 -16.53
N ILE A 37 7.66 19.22 -17.30
CA ILE A 37 7.70 19.07 -18.76
C ILE A 37 8.17 17.65 -19.14
N ILE A 38 9.26 17.18 -18.53
CA ILE A 38 9.80 15.83 -18.77
C ILE A 38 8.81 14.74 -18.33
N GLU A 39 8.03 14.98 -17.27
CA GLU A 39 6.96 14.08 -16.82
C GLU A 39 5.83 13.93 -17.85
N HIS A 40 5.50 14.99 -18.59
CA HIS A 40 4.43 14.96 -19.59
C HIS A 40 4.91 14.54 -20.98
N LEU A 41 6.20 14.72 -21.27
CA LEU A 41 6.79 14.50 -22.59
C LEU A 41 7.99 13.55 -22.47
N GLU A 42 7.71 12.26 -22.28
CA GLU A 42 8.76 11.24 -22.17
C GLU A 42 9.67 11.21 -23.41
N GLY A 43 10.97 11.33 -23.17
CA GLY A 43 11.99 11.35 -24.22
C GLY A 43 12.19 12.71 -24.87
N ILE A 44 11.70 13.79 -24.25
CA ILE A 44 11.99 15.16 -24.66
C ILE A 44 13.50 15.45 -24.59
N LYS A 45 14.03 16.12 -25.62
CA LYS A 45 15.43 16.53 -25.71
C LYS A 45 15.65 17.89 -25.07
N GLU A 46 16.91 18.17 -24.78
CA GLU A 46 17.35 19.43 -24.15
C GLU A 46 16.90 20.68 -24.92
N GLN A 47 17.02 20.66 -26.25
CA GLN A 47 16.63 21.77 -27.12
C GLN A 47 15.11 22.00 -27.10
N GLU A 48 14.33 20.94 -26.93
CA GLU A 48 12.87 21.04 -26.84
C GLU A 48 12.46 21.64 -25.50
N ILE A 49 13.10 21.24 -24.40
CA ILE A 49 12.90 21.85 -23.07
C ILE A 49 13.26 23.35 -23.10
N ALA A 50 14.40 23.69 -23.72
CA ALA A 50 14.84 25.08 -23.88
C ALA A 50 13.80 25.92 -24.63
N SER A 51 13.22 25.36 -25.69
CA SER A 51 12.14 25.98 -26.46
C SER A 51 10.86 26.18 -25.64
N PHE A 52 10.41 25.17 -24.89
CA PHE A 52 9.20 25.28 -24.06
C PHE A 52 9.31 26.35 -22.96
N LEU A 53 10.50 26.50 -22.39
CA LEU A 53 10.74 27.47 -21.32
C LEU A 53 11.23 28.83 -21.83
N THR A 54 11.45 28.95 -23.15
CA THR A 54 12.00 30.15 -23.78
C THR A 54 13.33 30.57 -23.11
N ILE A 55 14.18 29.59 -22.81
CA ILE A 55 15.51 29.78 -22.20
C ILE A 55 16.62 29.32 -23.17
N PRO A 56 17.87 29.83 -23.02
CA PRO A 56 18.99 29.33 -23.82
C PRO A 56 19.29 27.85 -23.53
N ASP A 57 19.65 27.09 -24.58
CA ASP A 57 19.98 25.66 -24.51
C ASP A 57 20.94 25.31 -23.37
N ARG A 58 21.99 26.12 -23.19
CA ARG A 58 22.97 25.94 -22.11
C ARG A 58 22.34 25.89 -20.72
N TYR A 59 21.32 26.73 -20.46
CA TYR A 59 20.63 26.72 -19.17
C TYR A 59 19.69 25.53 -19.02
N ALA A 60 19.04 25.09 -20.10
CA ALA A 60 18.27 23.86 -20.09
C ALA A 60 19.17 22.64 -19.79
N GLY A 61 20.37 22.59 -20.38
CA GLY A 61 21.40 21.59 -20.10
C GLY A 61 21.84 21.58 -18.64
N GLU A 62 22.20 22.74 -18.08
CA GLU A 62 22.61 22.86 -16.66
C GLU A 62 21.50 22.39 -15.69
N ILE A 63 20.22 22.68 -16.01
CA ILE A 63 19.07 22.22 -15.24
C ILE A 63 18.88 20.69 -15.37
N CYS A 64 18.98 20.15 -16.59
CA CYS A 64 18.86 18.72 -16.84
C CYS A 64 19.99 17.92 -16.20
N ASP A 65 21.22 18.42 -16.23
CA ASP A 65 22.38 17.81 -15.59
C ASP A 65 22.22 17.78 -14.06
N THR A 66 21.68 18.86 -13.49
CA THR A 66 21.33 18.89 -12.06
C THR A 66 20.27 17.84 -11.72
N LEU A 67 19.19 17.76 -12.50
CA LEU A 67 18.13 16.76 -12.29
C LEU A 67 18.62 15.31 -12.51
N LEU A 68 19.54 15.08 -13.44
CA LEU A 68 20.20 13.78 -13.65
C LEU A 68 21.07 13.41 -12.44
N LYS A 69 21.89 14.35 -11.97
CA LYS A 69 22.81 14.16 -10.83
C LYS A 69 22.04 13.88 -9.54
N ASP A 70 20.93 14.57 -9.33
CA ASP A 70 20.04 14.38 -8.19
C ASP A 70 19.13 13.14 -8.35
N GLY A 71 19.22 12.45 -9.50
CA GLY A 71 18.48 11.21 -9.76
C GLY A 71 16.99 11.41 -9.97
N HIS A 72 16.53 12.60 -10.33
CA HIS A 72 15.13 12.90 -10.62
C HIS A 72 14.71 12.49 -12.04
N ILE A 73 15.65 12.46 -12.97
CA ILE A 73 15.43 12.06 -14.37
C ILE A 73 16.49 11.04 -14.80
N VAL A 74 16.25 10.34 -15.91
CA VAL A 74 17.17 9.41 -16.56
C VAL A 74 17.22 9.69 -18.07
N ARG A 75 18.28 9.25 -18.74
CA ARG A 75 18.32 9.25 -20.21
C ARG A 75 17.36 8.19 -20.73
N SER A 76 16.46 8.58 -21.63
CA SER A 76 15.51 7.65 -22.27
C SER A 76 16.17 6.89 -23.42
N ALA A 77 15.60 5.74 -23.78
CA ALA A 77 16.05 4.96 -24.95
C ALA A 77 15.94 5.73 -26.28
N ARG A 78 15.14 6.82 -26.33
CA ARG A 78 14.96 7.69 -27.50
C ARG A 78 15.96 8.86 -27.56
N GLY A 79 16.93 8.90 -26.65
CA GLY A 79 17.99 9.92 -26.62
C GLY A 79 17.60 11.25 -25.96
N GLY A 80 16.48 11.28 -25.23
CA GLY A 80 16.04 12.45 -24.44
C GLY A 80 16.06 12.16 -22.94
N TYR A 81 15.22 12.87 -22.18
CA TYR A 81 15.06 12.70 -20.74
C TYR A 81 13.70 12.07 -20.41
N ALA A 82 13.66 11.27 -19.35
CA ALA A 82 12.43 10.77 -18.75
C ALA A 82 12.53 10.88 -17.23
N VAL A 83 11.42 10.99 -16.51
CA VAL A 83 11.45 11.02 -15.03
C VAL A 83 11.91 9.67 -14.51
N LYS A 84 12.80 9.66 -13.51
CA LYS A 84 13.16 8.44 -12.81
C LYS A 84 11.95 7.98 -12.01
N ARG A 85 11.30 6.92 -12.47
CA ARG A 85 10.15 6.34 -11.77
C ARG A 85 10.61 5.63 -10.51
N ASP A 86 10.01 6.00 -9.40
CA ASP A 86 10.18 5.30 -8.13
C ASP A 86 9.02 4.31 -7.99
N LEU A 87 9.10 3.24 -8.79
CA LEU A 87 8.02 2.26 -8.91
C LEU A 87 7.58 1.70 -7.54
N PRO A 88 8.48 1.39 -6.58
CA PRO A 88 8.06 1.02 -5.22
C PRO A 88 7.19 2.07 -4.53
N LYS A 89 7.56 3.35 -4.62
CA LYS A 89 6.76 4.44 -4.05
C LYS A 89 5.42 4.61 -4.77
N GLU A 90 5.43 4.54 -6.11
CA GLU A 90 4.21 4.61 -6.92
C GLU A 90 3.23 3.47 -6.57
N ILE A 91 3.72 2.25 -6.34
CA ILE A 91 2.90 1.13 -5.85
C ILE A 91 2.32 1.44 -4.46
N MET A 92 3.13 1.94 -3.53
CA MET A 92 2.64 2.31 -2.19
C MET A 92 1.58 3.41 -2.25
N ASP A 93 1.73 4.40 -3.12
CA ASP A 93 0.73 5.45 -3.30
C ASP A 93 -0.54 4.91 -3.95
N LEU A 94 -0.44 3.98 -4.92
CA LEU A 94 -1.59 3.25 -5.46
C LEU A 94 -2.33 2.47 -4.38
N VAL A 95 -1.62 1.72 -3.53
CA VAL A 95 -2.21 1.01 -2.38
C VAL A 95 -2.87 2.01 -1.43
N ARG A 96 -2.28 3.17 -1.19
CA ARG A 96 -2.86 4.18 -0.28
C ARG A 96 -4.18 4.74 -0.81
N MET A 97 -4.26 4.99 -2.12
CA MET A 97 -5.46 5.51 -2.77
C MET A 97 -6.56 4.46 -2.89
N ARG A 98 -6.22 3.28 -3.43
CA ARG A 98 -7.19 2.20 -3.72
C ARG A 98 -7.43 1.28 -2.54
N ARG A 99 -6.61 1.39 -1.50
CA ARG A 99 -6.61 0.62 -0.26
C ARG A 99 -6.17 -0.84 -0.39
N VAL A 100 -6.64 -1.50 -1.44
CA VAL A 100 -6.18 -2.82 -1.88
C VAL A 100 -5.93 -2.73 -3.37
N VAL A 101 -4.80 -3.26 -3.82
CA VAL A 101 -4.46 -3.29 -5.26
C VAL A 101 -4.05 -4.68 -5.70
N TYR A 102 -4.38 -5.04 -6.93
CA TYR A 102 -3.99 -6.30 -7.55
C TYR A 102 -2.87 -6.11 -8.56
N VAL A 103 -2.15 -7.19 -8.90
CA VAL A 103 -1.03 -7.16 -9.86
C VAL A 103 -1.46 -6.53 -11.19
N ASP A 104 -2.62 -6.90 -11.71
CA ASP A 104 -3.15 -6.38 -12.97
C ASP A 104 -3.42 -4.87 -12.91
N GLU A 105 -3.83 -4.36 -11.74
CA GLU A 105 -4.01 -2.93 -11.54
C GLU A 105 -2.67 -2.21 -11.47
N ILE A 106 -1.69 -2.76 -10.77
CA ILE A 106 -0.33 -2.20 -10.73
C ILE A 106 0.27 -2.18 -12.13
N SER A 107 0.15 -3.29 -12.86
CA SER A 107 0.64 -3.43 -14.24
C SER A 107 0.01 -2.39 -15.16
N ARG A 108 -1.32 -2.22 -15.11
CA ARG A 108 -2.05 -1.25 -15.93
C ARG A 108 -1.71 0.20 -15.56
N GLU A 109 -1.80 0.56 -14.28
CA GLU A 109 -1.59 1.94 -13.84
C GLU A 109 -0.14 2.37 -14.02
N LEU A 110 0.82 1.46 -13.78
CA LEU A 110 2.22 1.77 -13.94
C LEU A 110 2.75 1.45 -15.34
N SER A 111 1.95 0.90 -16.25
CA SER A 111 2.36 0.49 -17.59
C SER A 111 3.63 -0.39 -17.58
N ILE A 112 3.68 -1.36 -16.66
CA ILE A 112 4.76 -2.35 -16.53
C ILE A 112 4.22 -3.76 -16.76
N SER A 113 5.09 -4.73 -17.06
CA SER A 113 4.64 -6.11 -17.22
C SER A 113 4.07 -6.69 -15.91
N PRO A 114 3.14 -7.64 -15.97
CA PRO A 114 2.61 -8.31 -14.78
C PRO A 114 3.71 -8.95 -13.90
N GLU A 115 4.77 -9.48 -14.51
CA GLU A 115 5.90 -10.09 -13.80
C GLU A 115 6.71 -9.03 -13.04
N ALA A 116 6.95 -7.87 -13.64
CA ALA A 116 7.63 -6.76 -12.98
C ALA A 116 6.78 -6.19 -11.83
N ALA A 117 5.47 -6.03 -12.05
CA ALA A 117 4.52 -5.62 -11.01
C ALA A 117 4.50 -6.60 -9.83
N LEU A 118 4.45 -7.91 -10.13
CA LEU A 118 4.49 -8.96 -9.12
C LEU A 118 5.82 -8.93 -8.34
N GLY A 119 6.95 -8.81 -9.03
CA GLY A 119 8.27 -8.76 -8.39
C GLY A 119 8.43 -7.56 -7.46
N LEU A 120 8.01 -6.38 -7.91
CA LEU A 120 8.08 -5.15 -7.10
C LEU A 120 7.13 -5.20 -5.89
N ALA A 121 5.89 -5.67 -6.08
CA ALA A 121 4.93 -5.83 -4.99
C ALA A 121 5.41 -6.88 -3.98
N SER A 122 6.00 -7.99 -4.45
CA SER A 122 6.59 -9.02 -3.57
C SER A 122 7.77 -8.47 -2.78
N GLY A 123 8.66 -7.68 -3.39
CA GLY A 123 9.75 -7.00 -2.69
C GLY A 123 9.25 -6.05 -1.58
N LEU A 124 8.13 -5.36 -1.81
CA LEU A 124 7.49 -4.52 -0.78
C LEU A 124 6.85 -5.34 0.36
N VAL A 125 6.43 -6.57 0.08
CA VAL A 125 5.96 -7.52 1.11
C VAL A 125 7.13 -8.04 1.94
N GLU A 126 8.22 -8.44 1.29
CA GLU A 126 9.45 -8.90 1.97
C GLU A 126 10.07 -7.81 2.85
N ALA A 127 10.04 -6.56 2.38
CA ALA A 127 10.46 -5.39 3.17
C ALA A 127 9.47 -5.01 4.29
N GLY A 128 8.32 -5.68 4.38
CA GLY A 128 7.35 -5.52 5.47
C GLY A 128 6.41 -4.32 5.35
N PHE A 129 6.41 -3.61 4.22
CA PHE A 129 5.50 -2.47 3.99
C PHE A 129 4.08 -2.94 3.64
N LEU A 130 4.00 -3.94 2.77
CA LEU A 130 2.75 -4.52 2.29
C LEU A 130 2.56 -5.93 2.83
N ILE A 131 1.33 -6.40 2.74
CA ILE A 131 0.99 -7.82 2.88
C ILE A 131 0.19 -8.26 1.66
N ARG A 132 0.31 -9.53 1.32
CA ARG A 132 -0.51 -10.18 0.30
C ARG A 132 -1.71 -10.86 0.97
N THR A 133 -2.91 -10.59 0.48
CA THR A 133 -4.14 -11.22 0.96
C THR A 133 -4.35 -12.60 0.35
N SER A 134 -5.25 -13.40 0.94
CA SER A 134 -5.64 -14.71 0.40
C SER A 134 -6.22 -14.65 -1.03
N LYS A 135 -6.83 -13.52 -1.41
CA LYS A 135 -7.33 -13.24 -2.76
C LYS A 135 -6.28 -12.67 -3.71
N GLY A 136 -5.03 -12.56 -3.27
CA GLY A 136 -3.90 -12.09 -4.08
C GLY A 136 -3.75 -10.59 -4.21
N GLY A 137 -4.54 -9.80 -3.47
CA GLY A 137 -4.40 -8.35 -3.41
C GLY A 137 -3.31 -7.92 -2.43
N TYR A 138 -2.86 -6.67 -2.54
CA TYR A 138 -1.85 -6.07 -1.67
C TYR A 138 -2.43 -4.90 -0.89
N LEU A 139 -2.13 -4.83 0.40
CA LEU A 139 -2.55 -3.74 1.29
C LEU A 139 -1.48 -3.44 2.35
N PHE A 140 -1.59 -2.29 3.02
CA PHE A 140 -0.63 -1.92 4.06
C PHE A 140 -0.74 -2.81 5.28
N LYS A 141 0.39 -3.34 5.73
CA LYS A 141 0.48 -4.17 6.94
C LYS A 141 -0.16 -3.48 8.16
N ASN A 142 0.15 -2.19 8.34
CA ASN A 142 -0.36 -1.38 9.43
C ASN A 142 -1.89 -1.27 9.44
N ASP A 143 -2.53 -1.20 8.27
CA ASP A 143 -4.00 -1.08 8.18
C ASP A 143 -4.68 -2.35 8.67
N ARG A 144 -4.14 -3.54 8.31
CA ARG A 144 -4.60 -4.82 8.86
C ARG A 144 -4.42 -4.88 10.37
N GLU A 145 -3.25 -4.50 10.88
CA GLU A 145 -2.94 -4.58 12.31
C GLU A 145 -3.83 -3.66 13.14
N ILE A 146 -4.05 -2.43 12.69
CA ILE A 146 -4.89 -1.44 13.38
C ILE A 146 -6.34 -1.93 13.48
N ILE A 147 -6.90 -2.52 12.41
CA ILE A 147 -8.25 -3.09 12.45
C ILE A 147 -8.31 -4.27 13.42
N LEU A 148 -7.35 -5.20 13.34
CA LEU A 148 -7.30 -6.36 14.24
C LEU A 148 -7.20 -5.93 15.72
N MET A 149 -6.35 -4.95 16.02
CA MET A 149 -6.23 -4.40 17.39
C MET A 149 -7.53 -3.75 17.85
N THR A 150 -8.20 -3.02 16.97
CA THR A 150 -9.48 -2.36 17.27
C THR A 150 -10.57 -3.39 17.57
N ILE A 151 -10.67 -4.45 16.76
CA ILE A 151 -11.61 -5.56 17.00
C ILE A 151 -11.29 -6.29 18.31
N LYS A 152 -10.00 -6.54 18.59
CA LYS A 152 -9.55 -7.15 19.85
C LYS A 152 -9.94 -6.30 21.07
N ARG A 153 -9.85 -4.97 20.96
CA ARG A 153 -10.19 -4.02 22.03
C ARG A 153 -11.69 -3.92 22.25
N LEU A 154 -12.45 -3.65 21.17
CA LEU A 154 -13.88 -3.34 21.27
C LEU A 154 -14.72 -4.57 21.64
N LYS A 155 -14.33 -5.76 21.17
CA LYS A 155 -15.03 -7.05 21.34
C LYS A 155 -16.48 -7.00 20.81
N ASP A 156 -16.85 -7.94 19.95
CA ASP A 156 -18.22 -8.02 19.40
C ASP A 156 -18.65 -6.72 18.68
N VAL A 157 -17.90 -6.34 17.65
CA VAL A 157 -17.97 -5.03 16.98
C VAL A 157 -18.48 -5.13 15.53
N ILE A 158 -19.18 -4.11 15.04
CA ILE A 158 -19.57 -4.00 13.61
C ILE A 158 -18.64 -3.04 12.83
N PRO A 159 -18.51 -3.15 11.49
CA PRO A 159 -17.63 -2.28 10.70
C PRO A 159 -17.84 -0.78 10.94
N GLU A 160 -19.07 -0.36 11.16
CA GLU A 160 -19.47 1.03 11.39
C GLU A 160 -18.82 1.59 12.66
N GLU A 161 -18.75 0.79 13.72
CA GLU A 161 -18.13 1.17 15.00
C GLU A 161 -16.60 1.30 14.85
N ILE A 162 -15.99 0.36 14.12
CA ILE A 162 -14.55 0.41 13.82
C ILE A 162 -14.22 1.65 12.96
N ALA A 163 -15.07 1.96 11.96
CA ALA A 163 -14.88 3.12 11.09
C ALA A 163 -14.94 4.43 11.88
N LYS A 164 -15.88 4.54 12.84
CA LYS A 164 -15.99 5.69 13.74
C LYS A 164 -14.75 5.84 14.63
N GLU A 165 -14.30 4.73 15.22
CA GLU A 165 -13.13 4.72 16.10
C GLU A 165 -11.85 5.14 15.38
N LEU A 166 -11.65 4.61 14.16
CA LEU A 166 -10.44 4.87 13.36
C LEU A 166 -10.54 6.11 12.47
N LYS A 167 -11.71 6.74 12.42
CA LYS A 167 -12.01 7.87 11.52
C LYS A 167 -11.68 7.56 10.05
N ILE A 168 -11.97 6.33 9.62
CA ILE A 168 -11.80 5.89 8.23
C ILE A 168 -13.16 5.59 7.59
N PRO A 169 -13.27 5.61 6.24
CA PRO A 169 -14.53 5.31 5.57
C PRO A 169 -15.05 3.90 5.89
N GLU A 170 -16.34 3.79 6.20
CA GLU A 170 -17.00 2.51 6.52
C GLU A 170 -16.83 1.46 5.42
N LYS A 171 -16.95 1.88 4.15
CA LYS A 171 -16.70 0.99 2.99
C LYS A 171 -15.31 0.36 3.04
N TYR A 172 -14.30 1.13 3.46
CA TYR A 172 -12.94 0.63 3.59
C TYR A 172 -12.81 -0.34 4.76
N THR A 173 -13.39 0.01 5.91
CA THR A 173 -13.43 -0.88 7.07
C THR A 173 -14.12 -2.21 6.76
N THR A 174 -15.24 -2.18 6.04
CA THR A 174 -15.97 -3.38 5.62
C THR A 174 -15.11 -4.26 4.72
N LEU A 175 -14.39 -3.67 3.76
CA LEU A 175 -13.44 -4.41 2.92
C LEU A 175 -12.34 -5.07 3.74
N LEU A 176 -11.72 -4.34 4.68
CA LEU A 176 -10.69 -4.91 5.55
C LEU A 176 -11.26 -6.03 6.43
N CYS A 177 -12.43 -5.84 7.03
CA CYS A 177 -13.08 -6.90 7.82
C CYS A 177 -13.35 -8.16 6.98
N GLN A 178 -13.82 -8.02 5.73
CA GLN A 178 -14.01 -9.15 4.83
C GLN A 178 -12.71 -9.90 4.55
N ILE A 179 -11.61 -9.17 4.31
CA ILE A 179 -10.28 -9.77 4.11
C ILE A 179 -9.84 -10.53 5.36
N LEU A 180 -10.01 -9.96 6.54
CA LEU A 180 -9.65 -10.62 7.81
C LEU A 180 -10.56 -11.82 8.12
N GLU A 181 -11.83 -11.78 7.71
CA GLU A 181 -12.79 -12.88 7.81
C GLU A 181 -12.40 -14.04 6.88
N ASP A 182 -12.01 -13.73 5.64
CA ASP A 182 -11.52 -14.71 4.66
C ASP A 182 -10.20 -15.36 5.10
N GLU A 183 -9.36 -14.61 5.85
CA GLU A 183 -8.11 -15.11 6.44
C GLU A 183 -8.31 -15.77 7.82
N PHE A 184 -9.56 -15.94 8.27
CA PHE A 184 -9.92 -16.51 9.58
C PHE A 184 -9.22 -15.86 10.79
N LEU A 185 -8.83 -14.58 10.68
CA LEU A 185 -8.26 -13.81 11.79
C LEU A 185 -9.33 -13.23 12.70
N ILE A 186 -10.49 -12.96 12.09
CA ILE A 186 -11.72 -12.60 12.77
C ILE A 186 -12.83 -13.54 12.33
N LEU A 187 -13.85 -13.68 13.16
CA LEU A 187 -15.04 -14.48 12.87
C LEU A 187 -16.26 -13.58 12.88
N LYS A 188 -17.19 -13.83 11.96
CA LYS A 188 -18.50 -13.18 11.94
C LYS A 188 -19.52 -14.00 12.71
N THR A 189 -20.04 -13.42 13.78
CA THR A 189 -21.10 -14.01 14.61
C THR A 189 -22.43 -14.07 13.84
N LYS A 190 -23.38 -14.87 14.31
CA LYS A 190 -24.75 -14.91 13.75
C LYS A 190 -25.46 -13.55 13.76
N MET A 191 -25.06 -12.65 14.65
CA MET A 191 -25.60 -11.29 14.75
C MET A 191 -24.89 -10.29 13.82
N GLY A 192 -23.99 -10.75 12.94
CA GLY A 192 -23.24 -9.91 12.01
C GLY A 192 -22.06 -9.16 12.62
N LYS A 193 -21.76 -9.37 13.90
CA LYS A 193 -20.63 -8.76 14.61
C LYS A 193 -19.33 -9.53 14.39
N TYR A 194 -18.20 -8.85 14.37
CA TYR A 194 -16.86 -9.42 14.26
C TYR A 194 -16.21 -9.61 15.63
N ILE A 195 -15.53 -10.76 15.77
CA ILE A 195 -14.76 -11.12 16.97
C ILE A 195 -13.39 -11.67 16.58
N PRO A 196 -12.36 -11.55 17.45
CA PRO A 196 -11.07 -12.18 17.22
C PRO A 196 -11.18 -13.72 17.17
N ALA A 197 -10.56 -14.34 16.16
CA ALA A 197 -10.63 -15.78 15.97
C ALA A 197 -9.80 -16.58 16.99
N GLU A 198 -8.64 -16.07 17.41
CA GLU A 198 -7.66 -16.72 18.28
C GLU A 198 -8.27 -17.40 19.53
N ASN A 199 -9.09 -16.65 20.28
CA ASN A 199 -9.75 -17.15 21.49
C ASN A 199 -10.82 -18.20 21.19
N ARG A 200 -11.46 -18.13 20.02
CA ARG A 200 -12.55 -19.03 19.62
C ARG A 200 -12.02 -20.31 19.01
N ILE A 201 -10.97 -20.24 18.19
CA ILE A 201 -10.25 -21.41 17.67
C ILE A 201 -9.67 -22.21 18.84
N THR A 202 -9.06 -21.56 19.83
CA THR A 202 -8.55 -22.25 21.02
C THR A 202 -9.67 -22.97 21.80
N LYS A 203 -10.83 -22.33 21.97
CA LYS A 203 -12.01 -22.97 22.60
C LYS A 203 -12.54 -24.14 21.78
N LEU A 204 -12.58 -24.01 20.45
CA LEU A 204 -12.97 -25.06 19.53
C LEU A 204 -12.05 -26.28 19.62
N LEU A 205 -10.73 -26.08 19.59
CA LEU A 205 -9.76 -27.17 19.69
C LEU A 205 -9.87 -27.89 21.04
N LYS A 206 -10.10 -27.14 22.14
CA LYS A 206 -10.37 -27.72 23.46
C LYS A 206 -11.67 -28.54 23.49
N LEU A 207 -12.71 -28.09 22.79
CA LEU A 207 -13.97 -28.80 22.70
C LEU A 207 -13.79 -30.13 21.96
N ILE A 208 -13.16 -30.12 20.78
CA ILE A 208 -12.90 -31.32 19.98
C ILE A 208 -12.00 -32.29 20.75
N ARG A 209 -11.01 -31.79 21.50
CA ARG A 209 -10.19 -32.61 22.39
C ARG A 209 -11.02 -33.34 23.44
N LYS A 210 -12.02 -32.68 24.02
CA LYS A 210 -12.87 -33.25 25.07
C LYS A 210 -13.90 -34.24 24.52
N SER A 211 -14.51 -33.93 23.37
CA SER A 211 -15.55 -34.78 22.77
C SER A 211 -15.00 -35.88 21.86
N GLY A 212 -13.71 -35.82 21.48
CA GLY A 212 -13.08 -36.72 20.52
C GLY A 212 -13.43 -36.41 19.06
N LEU A 213 -14.66 -35.97 18.80
CA LEU A 213 -15.18 -35.57 17.49
C LEU A 213 -16.15 -34.38 17.59
N ALA A 214 -16.30 -33.61 16.53
CA ALA A 214 -17.33 -32.57 16.44
C ALA A 214 -17.86 -32.40 15.01
N THR A 215 -19.15 -32.11 14.87
CA THR A 215 -19.77 -31.67 13.60
C THR A 215 -19.69 -30.16 13.45
N ALA A 216 -19.86 -29.65 12.23
CA ALA A 216 -19.96 -28.21 11.96
C ALA A 216 -21.08 -27.54 12.78
N ASP A 217 -22.21 -28.21 12.99
CA ASP A 217 -23.30 -27.72 13.85
C ASP A 217 -22.90 -27.59 15.32
N THR A 218 -22.16 -28.57 15.83
CA THR A 218 -21.67 -28.56 17.22
C THR A 218 -20.68 -27.43 17.40
N VAL A 219 -19.77 -27.26 16.44
CA VAL A 219 -18.82 -26.14 16.40
C VAL A 219 -19.55 -24.80 16.34
N GLY A 220 -20.46 -24.62 15.39
CA GLY A 220 -21.17 -23.35 15.18
C GLY A 220 -21.93 -22.92 16.43
N ARG A 221 -22.61 -23.86 17.11
CA ARG A 221 -23.28 -23.59 18.39
C ARG A 221 -22.33 -23.15 19.49
N ASN A 222 -21.19 -23.81 19.66
CA ASN A 222 -20.24 -23.50 20.74
C ASN A 222 -19.41 -22.24 20.49
N VAL A 223 -19.12 -21.95 19.22
CA VAL A 223 -18.32 -20.78 18.82
C VAL A 223 -19.20 -19.53 18.68
N GLY A 224 -20.49 -19.67 18.36
CA GLY A 224 -21.42 -18.56 18.13
C GLY A 224 -21.50 -18.10 16.68
N ILE A 225 -21.23 -19.01 15.72
CA ILE A 225 -21.22 -18.76 14.28
C ILE A 225 -22.22 -19.67 13.56
N THR A 226 -22.51 -19.40 12.28
CA THR A 226 -23.39 -20.26 11.49
C THR A 226 -22.72 -21.62 11.21
N PRO A 227 -23.50 -22.72 11.07
CA PRO A 227 -22.92 -24.02 10.73
C PRO A 227 -22.13 -24.02 9.42
N ALA A 228 -22.59 -23.29 8.40
CA ALA A 228 -21.88 -23.14 7.14
C ALA A 228 -20.49 -22.50 7.34
N TYR A 229 -20.42 -21.41 8.11
CA TYR A 229 -19.15 -20.74 8.42
C TYR A 229 -18.26 -21.58 9.35
N ALA A 230 -18.86 -22.32 10.28
CA ALA A 230 -18.15 -23.31 11.10
C ALA A 230 -17.50 -24.42 10.24
N GLY A 231 -18.19 -24.88 9.19
CA GLY A 231 -17.64 -25.82 8.22
C GLY A 231 -16.40 -25.24 7.53
N LEU A 232 -16.49 -24.01 7.01
CA LEU A 232 -15.36 -23.32 6.38
C LEU A 232 -14.17 -23.15 7.33
N LEU A 233 -14.42 -22.73 8.58
CA LEU A 233 -13.38 -22.61 9.61
C LEU A 233 -12.70 -23.97 9.88
N CYS A 234 -13.49 -25.03 10.03
CA CYS A 234 -12.94 -26.37 10.26
C CYS A 234 -12.16 -26.88 9.04
N ASP A 235 -12.64 -26.64 7.82
CA ASP A 235 -11.94 -27.00 6.60
C ASP A 235 -10.61 -26.23 6.45
N SER A 236 -10.55 -24.96 6.88
CA SER A 236 -9.28 -24.22 6.96
C SER A 236 -8.32 -24.87 7.96
N LEU A 237 -8.81 -25.22 9.15
CA LEU A 237 -8.00 -25.91 10.17
C LEU A 237 -7.56 -27.32 9.73
N VAL A 238 -8.28 -27.97 8.81
CA VAL A 238 -7.86 -29.22 8.17
C VAL A 238 -6.70 -28.96 7.21
N LYS A 239 -6.78 -27.93 6.37
CA LYS A 239 -5.68 -27.53 5.48
C LYS A 239 -4.41 -27.17 6.26
N ASP A 240 -4.58 -26.51 7.40
CA ASP A 240 -3.49 -26.13 8.29
C ASP A 240 -2.97 -27.30 9.15
N GLY A 241 -3.56 -28.49 9.04
CA GLY A 241 -3.10 -29.72 9.70
C GLY A 241 -3.52 -29.86 11.17
N TYR A 242 -4.35 -28.96 11.71
CA TYR A 242 -4.86 -29.08 13.08
C TYR A 242 -5.99 -30.11 13.22
N LEU A 243 -6.81 -30.25 12.19
CA LEU A 243 -7.97 -31.14 12.18
C LEU A 243 -7.89 -32.18 11.06
N ARG A 244 -8.55 -33.32 11.27
CA ARG A 244 -8.85 -34.32 10.25
C ARG A 244 -10.36 -34.36 10.03
N LYS A 245 -10.76 -34.32 8.77
CA LYS A 245 -12.15 -34.48 8.33
C LYS A 245 -12.44 -35.94 7.97
N THR A 246 -13.51 -36.50 8.52
CA THR A 246 -13.96 -37.87 8.29
C THR A 246 -15.46 -37.90 8.03
N LYS A 247 -15.93 -38.78 7.14
CA LYS A 247 -17.37 -38.99 6.92
C LYS A 247 -17.89 -40.02 7.91
N SER A 248 -19.04 -39.73 8.52
CA SER A 248 -19.77 -40.61 9.44
C SER A 248 -21.25 -40.70 9.03
N GLU A 249 -22.00 -41.59 9.69
CA GLU A 249 -23.46 -41.70 9.52
C GLU A 249 -24.20 -40.39 9.86
N ALA A 250 -23.64 -39.57 10.76
CA ALA A 250 -24.16 -38.25 11.14
C ALA A 250 -23.67 -37.11 10.21
N GLY A 251 -22.98 -37.44 9.12
CA GLY A 251 -22.37 -36.48 8.20
C GLY A 251 -20.87 -36.26 8.48
N GLU A 252 -20.36 -35.09 8.07
CA GLU A 252 -18.95 -34.75 8.20
C GLU A 252 -18.57 -34.43 9.66
N VAL A 253 -17.57 -35.14 10.18
CA VAL A 253 -17.04 -34.96 11.54
C VAL A 253 -15.57 -34.59 11.50
N TYR A 254 -15.18 -33.68 12.39
CA TYR A 254 -13.83 -33.18 12.57
C TYR A 254 -13.23 -33.75 13.86
N THR A 255 -11.98 -34.20 13.76
CA THR A 255 -11.18 -34.75 14.87
C THR A 255 -9.82 -34.06 14.91
N LEU A 256 -9.14 -34.04 16.06
CA LEU A 256 -7.78 -33.50 16.12
C LEU A 256 -6.80 -34.44 15.42
N VAL A 257 -5.88 -33.88 14.63
CA VAL A 257 -4.71 -34.62 14.18
C VAL A 257 -3.83 -34.87 15.41
N ARG A 258 -3.44 -36.13 15.63
CA ARG A 258 -2.57 -36.54 16.74
C ARG A 258 -1.11 -36.26 16.42
#